data_AF-A0A962C4Z0-F1
#
_entry.id   AF-A0A962C4Z0-F1
#
_cell.length_a   1.000
_cell.length_b   1.000
_cell.length_c   1.000
_cell.angle_alpha   90.00
_cell.angle_beta   90.00
_cell.angle_gamma   90.00
#
_symmetry.space_group_name_H-M   'P 1'
#
loop_
_entity.id
_entity.type
_entity.pdbx_description
1 polymer ?
#
loop_
_entity_poly.entity_id
_entity_poly.type
_entity_poly.pdbx_seq_one_letter_code
_entity_poly.pdbx_strand_id
1 'polypeptide(L)'
;MTDHVDALLGTDGPFAREVPGFVPRDVQQAMAVAVAAAIDERHALIAEAGTGTGKTFAYLVPALLSGKRVIVSTGTKALQDQLFHRDLPRVRSVLGARLSTALLKGRANYLCLHRLDQARSDGRFATREQVAQLQTIQAWSGMTKSGDRAELAELPEDSPLWPRVTSTTENCLGSECPMFADCFVVKARRGGQEADLVVGNHHLLFADLA
;
A
#
# COMPACT_ATOMS: atom_id res chain seq x y z
N MET A 1 -6.28 4.41 -25.60
CA MET A 1 -5.67 5.10 -24.44
C MET A 1 -4.31 5.69 -24.80
N THR A 2 -3.55 4.99 -25.64
CA THR A 2 -2.16 5.24 -26.02
C THR A 2 -1.84 6.66 -26.48
N ASP A 3 -2.67 7.26 -27.34
CA ASP A 3 -2.40 8.58 -27.99
C ASP A 3 -2.50 9.81 -27.06
N HIS A 4 -2.74 9.60 -25.76
CA HIS A 4 -2.91 10.68 -24.78
C HIS A 4 -2.00 10.58 -23.56
N VAL A 5 -1.34 9.44 -23.34
CA VAL A 5 -0.57 9.22 -22.09
C VAL A 5 0.77 9.95 -22.10
N ASP A 6 1.43 10.02 -23.25
CA ASP A 6 2.65 10.78 -23.47
C ASP A 6 2.40 12.28 -23.28
N ALA A 7 1.33 12.81 -23.87
CA ALA A 7 0.94 14.22 -23.75
C ALA A 7 0.67 14.63 -22.30
N LEU A 8 0.11 13.72 -21.47
CA LEU A 8 -0.10 13.99 -20.05
C LEU A 8 1.22 14.18 -19.30
N LEU A 9 2.25 13.40 -19.65
CA LEU A 9 3.59 13.45 -19.04
C LEU A 9 4.56 14.39 -19.78
N GLY A 10 4.09 15.06 -20.83
CA GLY A 10 4.85 15.99 -21.66
C GLY A 10 5.00 17.37 -21.03
N THR A 11 5.73 18.25 -21.73
CA THR A 11 6.05 19.62 -21.29
C THR A 11 4.82 20.48 -21.02
N ASP A 12 3.78 20.32 -21.83
CA ASP A 12 2.50 21.03 -21.69
C ASP A 12 1.44 20.16 -20.98
N GLY A 13 1.84 19.06 -20.36
CA GLY A 13 0.97 18.16 -19.63
C GLY A 13 0.57 18.69 -18.24
N PRO A 14 -0.51 18.17 -17.64
CA PRO A 14 -0.94 18.57 -16.30
C PRO A 14 0.12 18.27 -15.23
N PHE A 15 0.94 17.23 -15.41
CA PHE A 15 2.02 16.93 -14.46
C PHE A 15 3.10 18.01 -14.42
N ALA A 16 3.48 18.58 -15.57
CA ALA A 16 4.44 19.68 -15.63
C ALA A 16 3.88 20.97 -15.00
N ARG A 17 2.56 21.17 -15.06
CA ARG A 17 1.90 22.33 -14.43
C ARG A 17 1.70 22.19 -12.92
N GLU A 18 1.33 21.00 -12.46
CA GLU A 18 0.82 20.81 -11.09
C GLU A 18 1.81 20.16 -10.13
N VAL A 19 2.86 19.49 -10.64
CA VAL A 19 3.84 18.80 -9.79
C VAL A 19 5.14 19.61 -9.71
N PRO A 20 5.46 20.20 -8.55
CA PRO A 20 6.71 20.96 -8.39
C PRO A 20 7.93 20.10 -8.69
N GLY A 21 8.82 20.62 -9.53
CA GLY A 21 10.05 19.93 -9.95
C GLY A 21 9.84 18.76 -10.91
N PHE A 22 8.63 18.59 -11.47
CA PHE A 22 8.44 17.64 -12.56
C PHE A 22 9.18 18.11 -13.81
N VAL A 23 9.96 17.18 -14.38
CA VAL A 23 10.66 17.39 -15.64
C VAL A 23 10.21 16.28 -16.58
N PRO A 24 9.57 16.61 -17.72
CA PRO A 24 9.23 15.64 -18.74
C PRO A 24 10.47 14.89 -19.22
N ARG A 25 10.33 13.58 -19.46
CA ARG A 25 11.41 12.73 -19.98
C ARG A 25 10.87 11.81 -21.05
N ASP A 26 11.53 11.75 -22.20
CA ASP A 26 11.12 10.92 -23.32
C ASP A 26 11.04 9.43 -22.93
N VAL A 27 11.99 8.95 -22.12
CA VAL A 27 12.00 7.57 -21.61
C VAL A 27 10.77 7.29 -20.73
N GLN A 28 10.31 8.28 -19.94
CA GLN A 28 9.11 8.14 -19.11
C GLN A 28 7.84 8.04 -19.98
N GLN A 29 7.74 8.90 -20.98
CA GLN A 29 6.61 8.93 -21.92
C GLN A 29 6.55 7.65 -22.75
N ALA A 30 7.70 7.20 -23.28
CA ALA A 30 7.81 5.96 -24.03
C ALA A 30 7.40 4.74 -23.20
N MET A 31 7.86 4.65 -21.94
CA MET A 31 7.43 3.59 -21.02
C MET A 31 5.92 3.67 -20.76
N ALA A 32 5.36 4.87 -20.59
CA ALA A 32 3.93 5.03 -20.32
C ALA A 32 3.05 4.62 -21.50
N VAL A 33 3.47 4.95 -22.73
CA VAL A 33 2.87 4.49 -23.99
C VAL A 33 2.94 2.96 -24.10
N ALA A 34 4.10 2.37 -23.82
CA ALA A 34 4.27 0.91 -23.85
C ALA A 34 3.38 0.21 -22.81
N VAL A 35 3.28 0.74 -21.60
CA VAL A 35 2.38 0.20 -20.56
C VAL A 35 0.91 0.35 -20.98
N ALA A 36 0.54 1.48 -21.59
CA ALA A 36 -0.81 1.69 -22.08
C ALA A 36 -1.21 0.66 -23.15
N ALA A 37 -0.34 0.46 -24.14
CA ALA A 37 -0.52 -0.55 -25.18
C ALA A 37 -0.64 -1.95 -24.57
N ALA A 38 0.24 -2.30 -23.62
CA ALA A 38 0.19 -3.59 -22.93
C ALA A 38 -1.13 -3.86 -22.20
N ILE A 39 -1.69 -2.84 -21.56
CA ILE A 39 -2.99 -2.92 -20.90
C ILE A 39 -4.13 -3.07 -21.91
N ASP A 40 -4.12 -2.30 -23.00
CA ASP A 40 -5.17 -2.31 -24.03
C ASP A 40 -5.16 -3.64 -24.81
N GLU A 41 -3.99 -4.08 -25.26
CA GLU A 41 -3.78 -5.29 -26.07
C GLU A 41 -3.73 -6.58 -25.24
N ARG A 42 -3.62 -6.48 -23.91
CA ARG A 42 -3.56 -7.62 -22.95
C ARG A 42 -2.37 -8.55 -23.17
N HIS A 43 -1.17 -7.97 -23.35
CA HIS A 43 0.07 -8.74 -23.43
C HIS A 43 1.04 -8.38 -22.29
N ALA A 44 2.03 -9.23 -22.08
CA ALA A 44 3.10 -8.96 -21.13
C ALA A 44 4.08 -7.94 -21.71
N LEU A 45 4.49 -6.98 -20.89
CA LEU A 45 5.56 -6.02 -21.17
C LEU A 45 6.68 -6.22 -20.15
N ILE A 46 7.90 -6.36 -20.67
CA ILE A 46 9.12 -6.27 -19.87
C ILE A 46 9.79 -4.94 -20.25
N ALA A 47 9.92 -4.04 -19.27
CA ALA A 47 10.53 -2.73 -19.47
C ALA A 47 11.63 -2.51 -18.43
N GLU A 48 12.83 -2.19 -18.89
CA GLU A 48 13.92 -1.76 -18.04
C GLU A 48 13.92 -0.22 -17.93
N ALA A 49 13.87 0.29 -16.70
CA ALA A 49 13.88 1.72 -16.43
C ALA A 49 14.85 2.04 -15.30
N GLY A 50 15.88 2.83 -15.60
CA GLY A 50 16.88 3.26 -14.63
C GLY A 50 16.29 4.06 -13.46
N THR A 51 17.08 4.27 -12.40
CA THR A 51 16.69 5.16 -11.30
C THR A 51 16.48 6.60 -11.80
N GLY A 52 15.52 7.31 -11.21
CA GLY A 52 15.23 8.70 -11.59
C GLY A 52 14.51 8.92 -12.93
N THR A 53 14.23 7.86 -13.69
CA THR A 53 13.51 7.92 -14.99
C THR A 53 12.01 8.23 -14.87
N GLY A 54 11.46 8.26 -13.66
CA GLY A 54 10.03 8.50 -13.45
C GLY A 54 9.13 7.28 -13.67
N LYS A 55 9.69 6.06 -13.56
CA LYS A 55 8.99 4.78 -13.72
C LYS A 55 7.64 4.68 -13.03
N THR A 56 7.51 5.24 -11.82
CA THR A 56 6.28 5.16 -11.04
C THR A 56 5.12 5.83 -11.76
N PHE A 57 5.32 7.03 -12.31
CA PHE A 57 4.26 7.73 -13.02
C PHE A 57 4.00 7.09 -14.38
N ALA A 58 5.06 6.58 -15.02
CA ALA A 58 4.95 5.90 -16.31
C ALA A 58 3.99 4.70 -16.27
N TYR A 59 3.98 3.90 -15.19
CA TYR A 59 2.98 2.83 -15.07
C TYR A 59 1.67 3.27 -14.39
N LEU A 60 1.69 4.25 -13.46
CA LEU A 60 0.48 4.67 -12.75
C LEU A 60 -0.51 5.44 -13.63
N VAL A 61 -0.01 6.32 -14.51
CA VAL A 61 -0.89 7.11 -15.39
C VAL A 61 -1.76 6.21 -16.28
N PRO A 62 -1.20 5.31 -17.11
CA PRO A 62 -2.03 4.42 -17.92
C PRO A 62 -2.83 3.43 -17.07
N ALA A 63 -2.31 2.96 -15.92
CA ALA A 63 -3.09 2.11 -15.01
C ALA A 63 -4.38 2.79 -14.53
N LEU A 64 -4.30 4.05 -14.08
CA LEU A 64 -5.45 4.81 -13.57
C LEU A 64 -6.41 5.23 -14.70
N LEU A 65 -5.93 5.41 -15.93
CA LEU A 65 -6.78 5.77 -17.07
C LEU A 65 -7.45 4.56 -17.73
N SER A 66 -6.96 3.36 -17.46
CA SER A 66 -7.43 2.13 -18.13
C SER A 66 -8.91 1.79 -17.87
N GLY A 67 -9.49 2.29 -16.77
CA GLY A 67 -10.81 1.87 -16.31
C GLY A 67 -10.87 0.39 -15.88
N LYS A 68 -9.72 -0.28 -15.74
CA LYS A 68 -9.62 -1.67 -15.32
C LYS A 68 -9.26 -1.74 -13.84
N ARG A 69 -9.52 -2.90 -13.22
CA ARG A 69 -8.97 -3.21 -11.90
C ARG A 69 -7.48 -3.48 -12.02
N VAL A 70 -6.66 -2.82 -11.21
CA VAL A 70 -5.20 -2.87 -11.28
C VAL A 70 -4.61 -3.33 -9.95
N ILE A 71 -3.62 -4.21 -10.01
CA ILE A 71 -2.76 -4.53 -8.87
C ILE A 71 -1.36 -4.02 -9.18
N VAL A 72 -0.81 -3.20 -8.30
CA VAL A 72 0.58 -2.76 -8.36
C VAL A 72 1.35 -3.48 -7.25
N SER A 73 2.30 -4.34 -7.64
CA SER A 73 3.15 -5.07 -6.71
C SER A 73 4.58 -4.53 -6.72
N THR A 74 5.16 -4.31 -5.54
CA THR A 74 6.53 -3.79 -5.39
C THR A 74 7.39 -4.65 -4.45
N GLY A 75 8.70 -4.39 -4.43
CA GLY A 75 9.69 -5.24 -3.78
C GLY A 75 9.73 -5.17 -2.26
N THR A 76 9.55 -3.98 -1.67
CA THR A 76 9.65 -3.78 -0.21
C THR A 76 8.46 -3.03 0.35
N LYS A 77 8.22 -3.17 1.66
CA LYS A 77 7.15 -2.43 2.37
C LYS A 77 7.37 -0.93 2.31
N ALA A 78 8.62 -0.47 2.44
CA ALA A 78 8.95 0.95 2.31
C ALA A 78 8.61 1.51 0.92
N LEU A 79 8.91 0.76 -0.15
CA LEU A 79 8.51 1.14 -1.51
C LEU A 79 6.98 1.11 -1.69
N GLN A 80 6.31 0.18 -1.01
CA GLN A 80 4.85 0.06 -1.00
C GLN A 80 4.19 1.29 -0.36
N ASP A 81 4.68 1.70 0.81
CA ASP A 81 4.19 2.85 1.55
C ASP A 81 4.47 4.15 0.81
N GLN A 82 5.66 4.26 0.23
CA GLN A 82 6.02 5.38 -0.64
C GLN A 82 5.06 5.50 -1.83
N LEU A 83 4.81 4.38 -2.52
CA LEU A 83 3.92 4.33 -3.66
C LEU A 83 2.49 4.73 -3.25
N PHE A 84 1.98 4.18 -2.15
CA PHE A 84 0.58 4.36 -1.76
C PHE A 84 0.29 5.71 -1.11
N HIS A 85 1.17 6.21 -0.25
CA HIS A 85 0.93 7.45 0.50
C HIS A 85 1.44 8.72 -0.19
N ARG A 86 2.38 8.59 -1.14
CA ARG A 86 3.00 9.76 -1.79
C ARG A 86 2.79 9.78 -3.29
N ASP A 87 3.21 8.74 -4.00
CA ASP A 87 3.26 8.78 -5.46
C ASP A 87 1.84 8.62 -6.07
N LEU A 88 1.05 7.66 -5.60
CA LEU A 88 -0.31 7.39 -6.07
C LEU A 88 -1.29 8.56 -5.83
N PRO A 89 -1.37 9.18 -4.63
CA PRO A 89 -2.27 10.31 -4.39
C PRO A 89 -1.93 11.51 -5.29
N ARG A 90 -0.63 11.73 -5.56
CA ARG A 90 -0.18 12.79 -6.47
C ARG A 90 -0.64 12.54 -7.89
N VAL A 91 -0.42 11.34 -8.44
CA VAL A 91 -0.88 11.00 -9.80
C VAL A 91 -2.40 11.07 -9.90
N ARG A 92 -3.12 10.52 -8.92
CA ARG A 92 -4.57 10.54 -8.87
C ARG A 92 -5.14 11.96 -8.84
N SER A 93 -4.52 12.86 -8.07
CA SER A 93 -4.92 14.27 -7.97
C SER A 93 -4.80 14.97 -9.32
N VAL A 94 -3.64 14.86 -9.98
CA VAL A 94 -3.37 15.51 -11.27
C VAL A 94 -4.30 15.01 -12.38
N LEU A 95 -4.64 13.71 -12.36
CA LEU A 95 -5.57 13.13 -13.33
C LEU A 95 -7.05 13.40 -13.01
N GLY A 96 -7.37 13.98 -11.84
CA GLY A 96 -8.75 14.09 -11.36
C GLY A 96 -9.45 12.74 -11.17
N ALA A 97 -8.68 11.65 -11.01
CA ALA A 97 -9.21 10.29 -11.02
C ALA A 97 -9.98 9.98 -9.71
N ARG A 98 -11.25 9.58 -9.84
CA ARG A 98 -12.13 9.23 -8.70
C ARG A 98 -12.13 7.74 -8.39
N LEU A 99 -10.97 7.11 -8.48
CA LEU A 99 -10.80 5.67 -8.25
C LEU A 99 -10.58 5.37 -6.76
N SER A 100 -11.15 4.25 -6.33
CA SER A 100 -10.91 3.67 -5.01
C SER A 100 -9.57 2.94 -5.00
N THR A 101 -8.79 3.16 -3.92
CA THR A 101 -7.43 2.62 -3.80
C THR A 101 -7.24 1.96 -2.46
N ALA A 102 -6.60 0.79 -2.42
CA ALA A 102 -6.33 0.07 -1.18
C ALA A 102 -4.87 -0.36 -1.05
N LEU A 103 -4.37 -0.37 0.18
CA LEU A 103 -3.05 -0.88 0.55
C LEU A 103 -3.23 -2.21 1.27
N LEU A 104 -2.61 -3.28 0.75
CA LEU A 104 -2.65 -4.59 1.38
C LEU A 104 -1.26 -5.04 1.82
N LYS A 105 -1.12 -5.37 3.10
CA LYS A 105 0.08 -5.95 3.69
C LYS A 105 -0.19 -7.36 4.24
N GLY A 106 0.86 -8.06 4.62
CA GLY A 106 0.72 -9.32 5.38
C GLY A 106 0.12 -9.07 6.77
N ARG A 107 -0.59 -10.06 7.33
CA ARG A 107 -1.33 -9.96 8.62
C ARG A 107 -0.48 -9.44 9.79
N ALA A 108 0.80 -9.79 9.83
CA ALA A 108 1.75 -9.36 10.86
C ALA A 108 2.08 -7.85 10.82
N ASN A 109 1.60 -7.13 9.82
CA ASN A 109 1.73 -5.67 9.74
C ASN A 109 0.52 -4.95 10.32
N TYR A 110 -0.54 -5.68 10.68
CA TYR A 110 -1.74 -5.11 11.27
C TYR A 110 -1.83 -5.46 12.76
N LEU A 111 -2.22 -4.48 13.56
CA LEU A 111 -2.59 -4.67 14.94
C LEU A 111 -3.76 -5.67 15.04
N CYS A 112 -3.69 -6.56 16.01
CA CYS A 112 -4.77 -7.47 16.37
C CYS A 112 -5.35 -7.04 17.72
N LEU A 113 -6.54 -6.45 17.70
CA LEU A 113 -7.22 -5.94 18.90
C LEU A 113 -7.44 -7.02 19.97
N HIS A 114 -7.75 -8.26 19.55
CA HIS A 114 -7.89 -9.38 20.47
C HIS A 114 -6.57 -9.71 21.18
N ARG A 115 -5.46 -9.76 20.44
CA ARG A 115 -4.15 -10.07 21.00
C ARG A 115 -3.59 -8.93 21.84
N LEU A 116 -3.92 -7.68 21.50
CA LEU A 116 -3.63 -6.52 22.34
C LEU A 116 -4.31 -6.65 23.72
N ASP A 117 -5.58 -7.05 23.76
CA ASP A 117 -6.31 -7.26 25.01
C ASP A 117 -5.75 -8.44 25.83
N GLN A 118 -5.37 -9.53 25.17
CA GLN A 118 -4.66 -10.66 25.81
C GLN A 118 -3.32 -10.22 26.39
N ALA A 119 -2.49 -9.51 25.62
CA ALA A 119 -1.19 -9.04 26.07
C ALA A 119 -1.31 -8.14 27.30
N ARG A 120 -2.33 -7.27 27.34
CA ARG A 120 -2.66 -6.43 28.50
C ARG A 120 -3.04 -7.26 29.73
N SER A 121 -3.89 -8.27 29.54
CA SER A 121 -4.41 -9.11 30.62
C SER A 121 -3.36 -10.05 31.20
N ASP A 122 -2.44 -10.54 30.38
CA ASP A 122 -1.35 -11.43 30.80
C ASP A 122 -0.42 -10.76 31.81
N GLY A 123 -0.20 -9.44 31.70
CA GLY A 123 0.63 -8.65 32.62
C GLY A 123 2.12 -9.02 32.69
N ARG A 124 2.54 -10.09 32.00
CA ARG A 124 3.92 -10.60 31.99
C ARG A 124 4.76 -9.79 31.00
N PHE A 125 5.33 -8.69 31.47
CA PHE A 125 6.31 -7.87 30.74
C PHE A 125 7.68 -8.00 31.40
N ALA A 126 8.73 -8.12 30.58
CA ALA A 126 10.09 -8.29 31.07
C ALA A 126 10.68 -6.98 31.62
N THR A 127 10.22 -5.82 31.12
CA THR A 127 10.79 -4.51 31.46
C THR A 127 9.70 -3.44 31.59
N ARG A 128 10.01 -2.34 32.31
CA ARG A 128 9.15 -1.15 32.37
C ARG A 128 8.96 -0.49 31.01
N GLU A 129 9.96 -0.59 30.13
CA GLU A 129 9.89 -0.09 28.76
C GLU A 129 8.80 -0.80 27.96
N GLN A 130 8.70 -2.13 28.06
CA GLN A 130 7.62 -2.88 27.40
C GLN A 130 6.23 -2.48 27.88
N VAL A 131 6.08 -2.12 29.16
CA VAL A 131 4.81 -1.63 29.70
C VAL A 131 4.46 -0.28 29.07
N ALA A 132 5.41 0.66 28.99
CA ALA A 132 5.19 1.97 28.37
C ALA A 132 4.87 1.83 26.87
N GLN A 133 5.62 1.00 26.15
CA GLN A 133 5.38 0.73 24.73
C GLN A 133 3.99 0.11 24.48
N LEU A 134 3.52 -0.80 25.35
CA LEU A 134 2.17 -1.35 25.23
C LEU A 134 1.09 -0.29 25.47
N GLN A 135 1.29 0.63 26.43
CA GLN A 135 0.39 1.75 26.65
C GLN A 135 0.33 2.67 25.42
N THR A 136 1.46 2.90 24.75
CA THR A 136 1.52 3.63 23.48
C THR A 136 0.71 2.90 22.39
N ILE A 137 0.90 1.59 22.22
CA ILE A 137 0.10 0.78 21.26
C ILE A 137 -1.40 0.88 21.59
N GLN A 138 -1.76 0.81 22.88
CA GLN A 138 -3.15 0.90 23.31
C GLN A 138 -3.77 2.26 22.97
N ALA A 139 -3.08 3.36 23.28
CA ALA A 139 -3.55 4.69 22.91
C ALA A 139 -3.70 4.84 21.39
N TRP A 140 -2.71 4.36 20.62
CA TRP A 140 -2.74 4.36 19.17
C TRP A 140 -3.87 3.52 18.58
N SER A 141 -4.21 2.38 19.20
CA SER A 141 -5.28 1.49 18.73
C SER A 141 -6.65 2.17 18.63
N GLY A 142 -6.91 3.18 19.47
CA GLY A 142 -8.13 3.99 19.44
C GLY A 142 -8.12 5.12 18.40
N MET A 143 -6.96 5.42 17.79
CA MET A 143 -6.77 6.52 16.84
C MET A 143 -6.57 6.04 15.40
N THR A 144 -5.92 4.88 15.21
CA THR A 144 -5.64 4.35 13.87
C THR A 144 -6.91 3.87 13.16
N LYS A 145 -6.99 4.16 11.87
CA LYS A 145 -8.06 3.65 10.99
C LYS A 145 -7.66 2.38 10.26
N SER A 146 -6.37 2.19 9.99
CA SER A 146 -5.86 1.07 9.20
C SER A 146 -5.33 -0.06 10.10
N GLY A 147 -4.89 0.25 11.32
CA GLY A 147 -4.17 -0.67 12.19
C GLY A 147 -2.79 -1.05 11.66
N ASP A 148 -2.27 -0.37 10.65
CA ASP A 148 -0.94 -0.61 10.09
C ASP A 148 0.13 -0.13 11.06
N ARG A 149 0.95 -1.06 11.55
CA ARG A 149 2.00 -0.76 12.52
C ARG A 149 3.02 0.27 12.01
N ALA A 150 3.15 0.46 10.69
CA ALA A 150 4.01 1.48 10.12
C ALA A 150 3.56 2.92 10.46
N GLU A 151 2.30 3.11 10.88
CA GLU A 151 1.82 4.41 11.37
C GLU A 151 2.39 4.77 12.75
N LEU A 152 2.86 3.77 13.52
CA LEU A 152 3.37 3.96 14.88
C LEU A 152 4.89 4.12 14.90
N ALA A 153 5.38 5.25 14.41
CA ALA A 153 6.83 5.56 14.36
C ALA A 153 7.52 5.64 15.73
N GLU A 154 6.76 5.85 16.81
CA GLU A 154 7.27 5.86 18.18
C GLU A 154 7.81 4.50 18.65
N LEU A 155 7.36 3.41 18.02
CA LEU A 155 7.77 2.06 18.40
C LEU A 155 8.76 1.47 17.40
N PRO A 156 9.90 0.90 17.85
CA PRO A 156 10.83 0.20 16.97
C PRO A 156 10.15 -0.93 16.19
N GLU A 157 10.50 -1.08 14.90
CA GLU A 157 9.91 -2.11 14.03
C GLU A 157 10.21 -3.56 14.50
N ASP A 158 11.31 -3.72 15.23
CA ASP A 158 11.80 -4.96 15.81
C ASP A 158 11.37 -5.17 17.27
N SER A 159 10.50 -4.31 17.80
CA SER A 159 9.98 -4.44 19.17
C SER A 159 9.42 -5.85 19.41
N PRO A 160 9.81 -6.52 20.52
CA PRO A 160 9.31 -7.85 20.86
C PRO A 160 7.82 -7.86 21.21
N LEU A 161 7.18 -6.70 21.30
CA LEU A 161 5.74 -6.58 21.47
C LEU A 161 4.97 -6.87 20.19
N TRP A 162 5.54 -6.63 19.00
CA TRP A 162 4.81 -6.83 17.75
C TRP A 162 4.27 -8.26 17.57
N PRO A 163 5.06 -9.33 17.79
CA PRO A 163 4.53 -10.69 17.75
C PRO A 163 3.43 -10.96 18.78
N ARG A 164 3.40 -10.22 19.89
CA ARG A 164 2.38 -10.35 20.93
C ARG A 164 1.07 -9.65 20.57
N VAL A 165 1.10 -8.57 19.80
CA VAL A 165 -0.09 -7.76 19.49
C VAL A 165 -0.54 -7.82 18.03
N THR A 166 0.19 -8.51 17.16
CA THR A 166 -0.19 -8.73 15.74
C THR A 166 -0.60 -10.19 15.50
N SER A 167 -1.25 -10.45 14.37
CA SER A 167 -1.72 -11.80 14.01
C SER A 167 -0.87 -12.46 12.92
N THR A 168 -0.74 -13.78 12.99
CA THR A 168 -0.21 -14.67 11.96
C THR A 168 -1.32 -15.58 11.45
N THR A 169 -1.05 -16.35 10.40
CA THR A 169 -2.01 -17.37 9.93
C THR A 169 -2.30 -18.43 11.00
N GLU A 170 -1.31 -18.75 11.83
CA GLU A 170 -1.40 -19.81 12.85
C GLU A 170 -2.13 -19.37 14.13
N ASN A 171 -2.05 -18.09 14.49
CA ASN A 171 -2.61 -17.60 15.76
C ASN A 171 -3.95 -16.87 15.61
N CYS A 172 -4.45 -16.70 14.38
CA CYS A 172 -5.67 -15.97 14.10
C CYS A 172 -6.89 -16.89 14.24
N LEU A 173 -7.88 -16.47 15.05
CA LEU A 173 -9.14 -17.19 15.26
C LEU A 173 -10.12 -17.09 14.07
N GLY A 174 -9.75 -16.42 12.98
CA GLY A 174 -10.62 -16.25 11.82
C GLY A 174 -11.97 -15.63 12.17
N SER A 175 -13.05 -16.21 11.65
CA SER A 175 -14.43 -15.78 11.87
C SER A 175 -14.92 -15.96 13.31
N GLU A 176 -14.25 -16.78 14.12
CA GLU A 176 -14.59 -17.01 15.53
C GLU A 176 -13.99 -15.93 16.46
N CYS A 177 -13.19 -15.01 15.91
CA CYS A 177 -12.56 -13.95 16.68
C CYS A 177 -13.63 -13.00 17.28
N PRO A 178 -13.61 -12.75 18.61
CA PRO A 178 -14.55 -11.80 19.24
C PRO A 178 -14.44 -10.37 18.68
N MET A 179 -13.27 -10.01 18.16
CA MET A 179 -12.98 -8.69 17.58
C MET A 179 -13.10 -8.68 16.04
N PHE A 180 -13.81 -9.64 15.44
CA PHE A 180 -13.86 -9.79 13.98
C PHE A 180 -14.41 -8.54 13.26
N ALA A 181 -15.49 -7.96 13.79
CA ALA A 181 -16.13 -6.78 13.21
C ALA A 181 -15.17 -5.58 13.13
N ASP A 182 -14.27 -5.45 14.10
CA ASP A 182 -13.29 -4.38 14.18
C ASP A 182 -11.90 -4.75 13.68
N CYS A 183 -11.74 -5.95 13.10
CA CYS A 183 -10.45 -6.45 12.69
C CYS A 183 -9.87 -5.66 11.50
N PHE A 184 -8.73 -5.02 11.73
CA PHE A 184 -7.99 -4.27 10.71
C PHE A 184 -7.61 -5.11 9.49
N VAL A 185 -7.21 -6.37 9.68
CA VAL A 185 -6.90 -7.29 8.56
C VAL A 185 -8.13 -7.54 7.69
N VAL A 186 -9.28 -7.77 8.30
CA VAL A 186 -10.53 -8.05 7.57
C VAL A 186 -10.99 -6.79 6.83
N LYS A 187 -10.97 -5.64 7.51
CA LYS A 187 -11.29 -4.33 6.91
C LYS A 187 -10.36 -4.03 5.72
N ALA A 188 -9.05 -4.25 5.85
CA ALA A 188 -8.09 -4.06 4.78
C ALA A 188 -8.36 -4.98 3.58
N ARG A 189 -8.56 -6.29 3.81
CA ARG A 189 -8.86 -7.26 2.75
C ARG A 189 -10.15 -6.93 2.02
N ARG A 190 -11.22 -6.56 2.73
CA ARG A 190 -12.48 -6.13 2.13
C ARG A 190 -12.29 -4.86 1.28
N GLY A 191 -11.58 -3.86 1.81
CA GLY A 191 -11.24 -2.66 1.04
C GLY A 191 -10.44 -2.98 -0.22
N GLY A 192 -9.53 -3.96 -0.17
CA GLY A 192 -8.81 -4.45 -1.35
C GLY A 192 -9.72 -5.12 -2.39
N GLN A 193 -10.71 -5.90 -1.95
CA GLN A 193 -11.68 -6.54 -2.85
C GLN A 193 -12.60 -5.54 -3.55
N GLU A 194 -12.92 -4.43 -2.90
CA GLU A 194 -13.78 -3.37 -3.42
C GLU A 194 -12.99 -2.32 -4.24
N ALA A 195 -11.65 -2.28 -4.12
CA ALA A 195 -10.82 -1.26 -4.75
C ALA A 195 -10.60 -1.46 -6.26
N ASP A 196 -10.51 -0.34 -6.97
CA ASP A 196 -10.11 -0.25 -8.37
C ASP A 196 -8.60 -0.47 -8.54
N LEU A 197 -7.79 0.06 -7.61
CA LEU A 197 -6.33 -0.15 -7.60
C LEU A 197 -5.84 -0.64 -6.23
N VAL A 198 -5.19 -1.78 -6.20
CA VAL A 198 -4.57 -2.36 -4.99
C VAL A 198 -3.06 -2.27 -5.07
N VAL A 199 -2.44 -1.72 -4.02
CA VAL A 199 -0.98 -1.71 -3.85
C VAL A 199 -0.58 -2.84 -2.89
N GLY A 200 0.22 -3.78 -3.40
CA GLY A 200 0.73 -4.96 -2.69
C GLY A 200 2.25 -5.08 -2.78
N ASN A 201 2.80 -6.13 -2.18
CA ASN A 201 4.19 -6.55 -2.43
C ASN A 201 4.25 -7.93 -3.09
N HIS A 202 5.40 -8.30 -3.64
CA HIS A 202 5.55 -9.56 -4.38
C HIS A 202 5.21 -10.77 -3.50
N HIS A 203 5.64 -10.76 -2.24
CA HIS A 203 5.33 -11.85 -1.30
C HIS A 203 3.82 -12.07 -1.13
N LEU A 204 3.05 -10.99 -0.98
CA LEU A 204 1.61 -11.07 -0.82
C LEU A 204 0.93 -11.50 -2.12
N LEU A 205 1.37 -10.94 -3.25
CA LEU A 205 0.81 -11.31 -4.56
C LEU A 205 0.97 -12.80 -4.85
N PHE A 206 2.16 -13.36 -4.60
CA PHE A 206 2.41 -14.79 -4.83
C PHE A 206 1.79 -15.69 -3.77
N ALA A 207 1.56 -15.20 -2.54
CA ALA A 207 0.86 -15.97 -1.51
C ALA A 207 -0.64 -16.17 -1.82
N ASP A 208 -1.27 -15.24 -2.55
CA ASP A 208 -2.68 -15.36 -2.97
C ASP A 208 -2.85 -16.06 -4.35
N LEU A 209 -1.76 -16.28 -5.11
CA LEU A 209 -1.76 -17.00 -6.40
C LEU A 209 -1.47 -18.51 -6.27
N ALA A 210 -1.01 -18.96 -5.09
CA ALA A 210 -0.73 -20.35 -4.77
C ALA A 210 -1.97 -21.05 -4.19
#